data_AF-A0A2W0BER5-F1
#
_entry.id   AF-A0A2W0BER5-F1
#
_cell.length_a   1.000
_cell.length_b   1.000
_cell.length_c   1.000
_cell.angle_alpha   90.00
_cell.angle_beta   90.00
_cell.angle_gamma   90.00
#
_symmetry.space_group_name_H-M   'P 1'
#
loop_
_entity.id
_entity.type
_entity.pdbx_description
1 polymer ?
#
loop_
_entity_poly.entity_id
_entity_poly.type
_entity_poly.pdbx_seq_one_letter_code
_entity_poly.pdbx_strand_id
1 'polypeptide(L)' 'MERKSLPKTLQQAIRYFSDEQTCINIVAQMRWADGKPECPACGHKDHYWL' A
#
# COMPACT_ATOMS: atom_id res chain seq x y z
N MET A 1 2.10 -0.94 -16.88
CA MET A 1 1.72 -0.93 -15.45
C MET A 1 0.79 -2.10 -15.22
N GLU A 2 1.30 -3.19 -14.65
CA GLU A 2 0.49 -4.35 -14.32
C GLU A 2 -0.50 -3.99 -13.20
N ARG A 3 -1.79 -4.10 -13.49
CA ARG A 3 -2.83 -4.11 -12.45
C ARG A 3 -2.74 -5.47 -11.76
N LYS A 4 -1.87 -5.60 -10.77
CA LYS A 4 -1.84 -6.77 -9.89
C LYS A 4 -3.22 -6.90 -9.24
N SER A 5 -3.95 -7.94 -9.62
CA SER A 5 -5.25 -8.26 -9.03
C SER A 5 -5.05 -8.70 -7.58
N LEU A 6 -6.03 -8.38 -6.72
CA LEU A 6 -6.00 -8.82 -5.32
C LEU A 6 -5.96 -10.36 -5.26
N PRO A 7 -5.15 -10.94 -4.35
CA PRO A 7 -5.04 -12.39 -4.21
C PRO A 7 -6.39 -12.98 -3.79
N LYS A 8 -6.76 -14.11 -4.42
CA LYS A 8 -8.06 -14.78 -4.17
C LYS A 8 -7.96 -15.99 -3.25
N THR A 9 -6.74 -16.50 -3.04
CA THR A 9 -6.47 -17.64 -2.16
C THR A 9 -5.48 -17.28 -1.08
N LEU A 10 -5.49 -18.01 0.03
CA LEU A 10 -4.56 -17.80 1.14
C LEU A 10 -3.10 -17.93 0.69
N GLN A 11 -2.77 -18.93 -0.14
CA GLN A 11 -1.40 -19.11 -0.66
C GLN A 11 -0.95 -17.93 -1.54
N GLN A 12 -1.86 -17.37 -2.33
CA GLN A 12 -1.57 -16.17 -3.11
C GLN A 12 -1.37 -14.96 -2.20
N ALA A 13 -2.20 -14.82 -1.16
CA ALA A 13 -2.07 -13.72 -0.20
C ALA A 13 -0.73 -13.77 0.53
N ILE A 14 -0.30 -14.95 0.98
CA ILE A 14 1.02 -15.13 1.62
C ILE A 14 2.16 -14.65 0.72
N ARG A 15 2.15 -15.03 -0.57
CA ARG A 15 3.17 -14.60 -1.54
C ARG A 15 3.04 -13.14 -1.98
N TYR A 16 1.82 -12.60 -1.98
CA TYR A 16 1.56 -11.23 -2.40
C TYR A 16 1.99 -10.23 -1.33
N PHE A 17 1.66 -10.52 -0.06
CA PHE A 17 1.99 -9.69 1.10
C PHE A 17 3.34 -10.03 1.73
N SER A 18 4.15 -10.91 1.13
CA SER A 18 5.54 -11.12 1.55
C SER A 18 6.48 -9.98 1.12
N ASP A 19 6.05 -9.17 0.15
CA ASP A 19 6.74 -7.95 -0.26
C ASP A 19 6.23 -6.77 0.59
N GLU A 20 7.16 -6.16 1.33
CA GLU A 20 6.90 -5.02 2.21
C GLU A 20 6.23 -3.86 1.45
N GLN A 21 6.71 -3.54 0.25
CA GLN A 21 6.18 -2.44 -0.55
C GLN A 21 4.72 -2.68 -0.95
N THR A 22 4.34 -3.94 -1.15
CA THR A 22 2.96 -4.31 -1.43
C THR A 22 2.05 -4.03 -0.23
N CYS A 23 2.51 -4.32 1.00
CA CYS A 23 1.77 -3.99 2.22
C CYS A 23 1.57 -2.48 2.37
N ILE A 24 2.64 -1.71 2.18
CA ILE A 24 2.63 -0.25 2.26
C ILE A 24 1.61 0.33 1.28
N ASN A 25 1.67 -0.08 0.01
CA ASN A 25 0.79 0.44 -1.04
C ASN A 25 -0.69 0.14 -0.75
N ILE A 26 -0.99 -1.07 -0.26
CA ILE A 26 -2.36 -1.47 0.06
C ILE A 26 -2.91 -0.62 1.22
N VAL A 27 -2.14 -0.47 2.30
CA VAL A 27 -2.56 0.35 3.45
C VAL A 27 -2.68 1.82 3.05
N ALA A 28 -1.79 2.31 2.18
CA ALA A 28 -1.88 3.66 1.65
C ALA A 28 -3.18 3.87 0.86
N GLN A 29 -3.56 2.93 -0.02
CA GLN A 29 -4.82 3.00 -0.76
C GLN A 29 -6.06 2.90 0.14
N MET A 30 -5.97 2.19 1.28
CA MET A 30 -7.07 2.13 2.25
C MET A 30 -7.29 3.45 2.99
N ARG A 31 -6.21 4.18 3.28
CA ARG A 31 -6.25 5.41 4.07
C ARG A 31 -6.43 6.66 3.22
N TRP A 32 -5.81 6.71 2.05
CA TRP A 32 -5.85 7.85 1.13
C TRP A 32 -6.47 7.43 -0.20
N ALA A 33 -7.54 8.10 -0.61
CA ALA A 33 -8.30 7.77 -1.82
C ALA A 33 -7.42 7.79 -3.09
N ASP A 34 -6.42 8.67 -3.15
CA ASP A 34 -5.48 8.77 -4.28
C ASP A 34 -4.25 7.86 -4.13
N GLY A 35 -4.16 7.09 -3.04
CA GLY A 35 -3.03 6.22 -2.72
C GLY A 35 -1.72 6.96 -2.43
N LYS A 36 -1.77 8.30 -2.29
CA LYS A 36 -0.64 9.16 -1.98
C LYS A 36 -0.63 9.45 -0.48
N PRO A 37 0.35 8.95 0.28
CA PRO A 37 0.42 9.22 1.70
C PRO A 37 0.68 10.70 1.95
N GLU A 38 -0.24 11.32 2.69
CA GLU A 38 -0.13 12.71 3.11
C GLU A 38 -0.52 12.81 4.59
N CYS A 39 0.33 13.45 5.39
CA CYS A 39 0.02 13.65 6.80
C CYS A 39 -1.19 14.59 6.94
N PRO A 40 -2.32 14.16 7.54
CA PRO A 40 -3.49 15.03 7.68
C PRO A 40 -3.26 16.20 8.64
N ALA A 41 -2.22 16.15 9.47
CA ALA A 41 -1.91 17.21 10.43
C ALA A 41 -1.04 18.34 9.84
N CYS A 42 -0.13 18.02 8.90
CA CYS A 42 0.83 18.99 8.38
C CYS A 42 0.98 19.01 6.84
N GLY A 43 0.26 18.14 6.11
CA GLY A 43 0.31 18.08 4.64
C GLY A 43 1.64 17.55 4.07
N HIS A 44 2.55 17.07 4.93
CA HIS A 44 3.84 16.59 4.49
C HIS A 44 3.69 15.27 3.73
N LYS A 45 4.44 15.17 2.63
CA LYS A 45 4.41 14.05 1.67
C LYS A 45 5.67 13.20 1.74
N ASP A 46 6.65 13.59 2.55
CA ASP A 46 7.85 12.80 2.80
C ASP A 46 7.61 11.87 3.98
N HIS A 47 7.95 10.62 3.76
CA HIS A 47 7.65 9.50 4.63
C HIS A 47 8.96 9.19 5.38
N TYR A 48 9.07 9.54 6.66
CA TYR A 48 10.33 9.32 7.40
C TYR A 48 10.68 7.82 7.57
N TRP A 49 9.74 6.91 7.35
CA TRP A 49 9.90 5.46 7.54
C TRP A 49 9.74 4.63 6.24
N LEU A 50 9.82 5.27 5.08
CA LEU A 50 9.83 4.65 3.73
C LEU A 50 10.97 5.24 2.91
#